data_AF-A0A535EXF6-F1
#
_entry.id   AF-A0A535EXF6-F1
#
_cell.length_a   1.000
_cell.length_b   1.000
_cell.length_c   1.000
_cell.angle_alpha   90.00
_cell.angle_beta   90.00
_cell.angle_gamma   90.00
#
_symmetry.space_group_name_H-M   'P 1'
#
loop_
_entity.id
_entity.type
_entity.pdbx_description
1 polymer ?
#
loop_
_entity_poly.entity_id
_entity_poly.type
_entity_poly.pdbx_seq_one_letter_code
_entity_poly.pdbx_strand_id
1 'polypeptide(L)'
;MARVKTTLSIDESLMRQVRVRAARTGRRDSEVLEEALRQGLGVLDRIRAKANLSEDAAYEVAHAAVHEARLRHKPVTPGRGGRRAATRG
;
A
#
# COMPACT_ATOMS: atom_id res chain seq x y z
N MET A 1 21.03 -3.64 18.07
CA MET A 1 19.68 -3.85 18.65
C MET A 1 19.27 -5.30 18.43
N ALA A 2 18.53 -5.88 19.37
CA ALA A 2 18.01 -7.25 19.24
C ALA A 2 17.08 -7.37 18.01
N ARG A 3 17.23 -8.45 17.26
CA ARG A 3 16.38 -8.77 16.10
C ARG A 3 15.21 -9.64 16.55
N VAL A 4 13.99 -9.25 16.19
CA VAL A 4 12.80 -10.10 16.39
C VAL A 4 12.51 -10.84 15.08
N LYS A 5 12.33 -12.16 15.15
CA LYS A 5 11.91 -12.97 14.00
C LYS A 5 10.40 -12.85 13.86
N THR A 6 9.95 -12.45 12.69
CA THR A 6 8.53 -12.28 12.37
C THR A 6 8.23 -12.95 11.04
N THR A 7 7.14 -13.71 10.99
CA THR A 7 6.61 -14.28 9.76
C THR A 7 5.40 -13.46 9.34
N LEU A 8 5.40 -12.97 8.11
CA LEU A 8 4.29 -12.18 7.59
C LEU A 8 4.11 -12.45 6.08
N SER A 9 2.87 -12.33 5.61
CA SER A 9 2.54 -12.47 4.19
C SER A 9 2.71 -11.12 3.49
N ILE A 10 3.52 -11.10 2.43
CA ILE A 10 3.78 -9.92 1.61
C ILE A 10 3.36 -10.22 0.18
N ASP A 11 2.86 -9.21 -0.52
CA ASP A 11 2.63 -9.27 -1.95
C ASP A 11 3.88 -9.77 -2.70
N GLU A 12 3.66 -10.68 -3.65
CA GLU A 12 4.75 -11.34 -4.39
C GLU A 12 5.55 -10.34 -5.22
N SER A 13 4.89 -9.38 -5.86
CA SER A 13 5.53 -8.38 -6.70
C SER A 13 6.44 -7.47 -5.87
N LEU A 14 6.02 -7.14 -4.64
CA LEU A 14 6.84 -6.37 -3.70
C LEU A 14 8.06 -7.17 -3.24
N MET A 15 7.88 -8.44 -2.89
CA MET A 15 9.02 -9.30 -2.54
C MET A 15 10.00 -9.49 -3.70
N ARG A 16 9.52 -9.51 -4.94
CA ARG A 16 10.39 -9.53 -6.12
C ARG A 16 11.26 -8.27 -6.21
N GLN A 17 10.71 -7.09 -5.92
CA GLN A 17 11.47 -5.84 -5.92
C GLN A 17 12.56 -5.85 -4.84
N VAL A 18 12.25 -6.37 -3.64
CA VAL A 18 13.23 -6.54 -2.56
C VAL A 18 14.39 -7.42 -3.02
N ARG A 19 14.10 -8.60 -3.58
CA ARG A 19 15.14 -9.52 -4.08
C ARG A 19 16.03 -8.90 -5.15
N VAL A 20 15.44 -8.17 -6.11
CA VAL A 20 16.22 -7.47 -7.15
C VAL A 20 17.14 -6.43 -6.52
N ARG A 21 16.67 -5.68 -5.53
CA ARG A 21 17.47 -4.66 -4.84
C ARG A 21 18.56 -5.28 -3.97
N ALA A 22 18.27 -6.38 -3.30
CA ALA A 22 19.23 -7.17 -2.53
C ALA A 22 20.36 -7.68 -3.44
N ALA A 23 20.02 -8.29 -4.58
CA ALA A 23 20.99 -8.75 -5.56
C ALA A 23 21.88 -7.61 -6.12
N ARG A 24 21.29 -6.45 -6.42
CA ARG A 24 22.04 -5.28 -6.92
C ARG A 24 22.97 -4.65 -5.89
N THR A 25 22.68 -4.81 -4.60
CA THR A 25 23.44 -4.17 -3.51
C THR A 25 24.34 -5.15 -2.77
N GLY A 26 24.29 -6.45 -3.10
CA GLY A 26 25.02 -7.49 -2.39
C GLY A 26 24.53 -7.70 -0.95
N ARG A 27 23.30 -7.28 -0.63
CA ARG A 27 22.73 -7.31 0.72
C ARG A 27 21.73 -8.44 0.86
N ARG A 28 21.38 -8.80 2.10
CA ARG A 28 20.30 -9.77 2.37
C ARG A 28 18.94 -9.10 2.21
N ASP A 29 17.95 -9.88 1.80
CA ASP A 29 16.54 -9.43 1.71
C ASP A 29 16.07 -8.77 3.01
N SER A 30 16.44 -9.35 4.18
CA SER A 30 16.07 -8.81 5.49
C SER A 30 16.66 -7.44 5.78
N GLU A 31 17.85 -7.13 5.27
CA GLU A 31 18.49 -5.82 5.45
C GLU A 31 17.83 -4.77 4.57
N VAL A 32 17.48 -5.14 3.34
CA VAL A 32 16.74 -4.28 2.41
C VAL A 32 15.34 -3.99 2.94
N LEU A 33 14.64 -5.02 3.45
CA LEU A 33 13.34 -4.89 4.08
C LEU A 33 13.39 -4.00 5.32
N GLU A 34 14.36 -4.20 6.22
CA GLU A 34 14.48 -3.36 7.41
C GLU A 34 14.75 -1.90 7.06
N GLU A 35 15.65 -1.64 6.11
CA GLU A 35 15.94 -0.26 5.72
C GLU A 35 14.73 0.42 5.08
N ALA A 36 14.01 -0.28 4.20
CA ALA A 36 12.77 0.23 3.62
C ALA A 36 11.72 0.52 4.69
N LEU A 37 11.57 -0.36 5.69
CA LEU A 37 10.67 -0.16 6.82
C LEU A 37 11.08 1.06 7.66
N ARG A 38 12.37 1.21 8.00
CA ARG A 38 12.86 2.37 8.75
C ARG A 38 12.65 3.67 8.00
N GLN A 39 12.93 3.69 6.69
CA GLN A 39 12.73 4.88 5.86
C GLN A 39 11.24 5.23 5.74
N GLY A 40 10.38 4.23 5.48
CA GLY A 40 8.93 4.42 5.37
C GLY A 40 8.32 4.94 6.67
N LEU A 41 8.59 4.27 7.80
CA LEU A 41 8.11 4.68 9.11
C LEU A 41 8.69 6.05 9.52
N GLY A 42 9.97 6.30 9.26
CA GLY A 42 10.60 7.60 9.57
C GLY A 42 10.06 8.77 8.73
N VAL A 43 9.52 8.53 7.52
CA VAL A 43 8.78 9.56 6.78
C VAL A 43 7.44 9.84 7.46
N LEU A 44 6.72 8.81 7.87
CA LEU A 44 5.45 8.95 8.58
C LEU A 44 5.63 9.71 9.91
N ASP A 45 6.67 9.38 10.67
CA ASP A 45 7.00 10.06 11.92
C ASP A 45 7.29 11.55 11.69
N ARG A 46 8.03 11.89 10.63
CA ARG A 46 8.32 13.28 10.26
C ARG A 46 7.07 14.04 9.80
N ILE A 47 6.20 13.40 9.01
CA ILE A 47 4.92 14.00 8.61
C ILE A 47 4.06 14.26 9.84
N ARG A 48 3.97 13.28 10.75
CA ARG A 48 3.21 13.40 11.99
C ARG A 48 3.77 14.46 12.93
N ALA A 49 5.09 14.57 13.04
CA ALA A 49 5.74 15.63 13.82
C ALA A 49 5.48 17.04 13.25
N LYS A 50 5.36 17.17 11.93
CA LYS A 50 5.03 18.45 11.28
C LYS A 50 3.53 18.77 11.35
N ALA A 51 2.70 17.75 11.28
CA ALA A 51 1.27 17.85 11.47
C ALA A 51 0.96 17.96 12.97
N ASN A 52 1.27 19.12 13.58
CA ASN A 52 0.87 19.44 14.95
C ASN A 52 -0.65 19.70 15.01
N LEU A 53 -1.43 18.70 14.61
CA LEU A 53 -2.88 18.69 14.54
C LEU A 53 -3.43 18.02 15.79
N SER A 54 -4.52 18.57 16.34
CA SER A 54 -5.31 17.85 17.32
C SER A 54 -5.84 16.55 16.73
N GLU A 55 -6.15 15.59 17.59
CA GLU A 55 -6.65 14.27 17.21
C GLU A 55 -7.88 14.36 16.28
N ASP A 56 -8.81 15.26 16.58
CA ASP A 56 -10.00 15.51 15.76
C ASP A 56 -9.65 16.00 14.34
N ALA A 57 -8.70 16.94 14.23
CA ALA A 57 -8.29 17.48 12.94
C ALA A 57 -7.50 16.44 12.12
N ALA A 58 -6.74 15.57 12.78
CA ALA A 58 -6.07 14.45 12.12
C ALA A 58 -7.07 13.39 11.63
N TYR A 59 -8.11 13.11 12.42
CA TYR A 59 -9.18 12.17 12.06
C TYR A 59 -9.93 12.62 10.81
N GLU A 60 -10.34 13.90 10.77
CA GLU A 60 -11.05 14.47 9.61
C GLU A 60 -10.22 14.39 8.32
N VAL A 61 -8.92 14.72 8.39
CA VAL A 61 -8.01 14.62 7.23
C VAL A 61 -7.86 13.18 6.75
N ALA A 62 -7.69 12.23 7.68
CA ALA A 62 -7.60 10.81 7.34
C ALA A 62 -8.91 10.27 6.74
N HIS A 63 -10.06 10.65 7.32
CA HIS A 63 -11.38 10.25 6.86
C HIS A 63 -11.65 10.77 5.43
N ALA A 64 -11.33 12.04 5.16
CA ALA A 64 -11.46 12.64 3.84
C ALA A 64 -10.59 11.93 2.80
N ALA A 65 -9.34 11.60 3.13
CA ALA A 65 -8.43 10.89 2.22
C ALA A 65 -8.93 9.46 1.88
N VAL A 66 -9.47 8.74 2.86
CA VAL A 66 -10.09 7.42 2.64
C VAL A 66 -11.35 7.54 1.78
N HIS A 67 -12.16 8.57 2.01
CA HIS A 67 -13.35 8.83 1.20
C HIS A 67 -12.99 9.08 -0.28
N GLU A 68 -12.00 9.94 -0.54
CA GLU A 68 -11.48 10.16 -1.89
C GLU A 68 -10.95 8.88 -2.54
N ALA A 69 -10.17 8.07 -1.80
CA ALA A 69 -9.63 6.83 -2.31
C ALA A 69 -10.75 5.86 -2.73
N ARG A 70 -11.84 5.76 -1.95
CA ARG A 70 -13.02 4.95 -2.29
C ARG A 70 -13.74 5.44 -3.55
N LEU A 71 -13.83 6.76 -3.74
CA LEU A 71 -14.44 7.33 -4.94
C LEU A 71 -13.61 7.01 -6.20
N ARG A 72 -12.28 7.06 -6.10
CA ARG A 72 -11.38 6.69 -7.20
C ARG A 72 -11.38 5.20 -7.50
N HIS A 73 -11.57 4.37 -6.48
CA HIS A 73 -11.54 2.91 -6.61
C HIS A 73 -12.91 2.27 -6.86
N LYS A 74 -13.96 3.06 -7.15
CA LYS A 74 -15.31 2.54 -7.41
C LYS A 74 -15.20 1.48 -8.52
N PRO A 75 -15.42 0.19 -8.22
CA PRO A 75 -15.34 -0.85 -9.22
C PRO A 75 -16.41 -0.52 -10.26
N VAL A 76 -16.02 -0.40 -11.52
CA VAL A 76 -17.00 -0.45 -12.61
C VAL A 76 -17.52 -1.88 -12.60
N THR A 77 -18.60 -2.12 -11.86
CA THR A 77 -19.34 -3.38 -11.96
C THR A 77 -19.76 -3.47 -13.43
N PRO A 78 -19.27 -4.45 -14.21
CA PRO A 78 -19.73 -4.58 -15.58
C PRO A 78 -21.22 -4.91 -15.51
N GLY A 79 -22.03 -4.05 -16.11
CA GLY A 79 -23.49 -4.18 -16.13
C GLY A 79 -23.87 -5.59 -16.58
N ARG A 80 -24.51 -6.33 -15.70
CA ARG A 80 -25.11 -7.63 -16.01
C ARG A 80 -26.43 -7.39 -16.76
N GLY A 81 -26.37 -7.26 -18.09
CA GLY A 81 -27.57 -7.23 -18.95
C GLY A 81 -27.19 -6.98 -20.41
N GLY A 82 -27.58 -7.78 -21.40
CA GLY A 82 -28.37 -9.00 -21.44
C GLY A 82 -28.05 -9.70 -22.76
N ARG A 83 -28.02 -11.03 -22.72
CA ARG A 83 -27.79 -11.87 -23.90
C ARG A 83 -29.07 -11.95 -24.75
N ARG A 84 -28.86 -12.15 -26.07
CA ARG A 84 -29.79 -12.63 -27.13
C ARG A 84 -30.73 -11.52 -27.67
N ALA A 85 -30.95 -11.40 -28.97
CA ALA A 85 -31.13 -12.46 -29.95
C ALA A 85 -30.52 -12.16 -31.32
N ALA A 86 -29.83 -13.15 -31.86
CA ALA A 86 -29.67 -13.31 -33.30
C ALA A 86 -30.89 -14.12 -33.79
N THR A 87 -31.70 -13.54 -34.67
CA THR A 87 -32.56 -14.30 -35.59
C THR A 87 -32.97 -13.43 -36.78
N ARG A 88 -32.57 -13.92 -37.96
CA ARG A 88 -33.17 -13.84 -39.31
C ARG A 88 -33.43 -12.47 -39.98
N GLY A 89 -32.78 -12.33 -41.13
CA GLY A 89 -33.20 -11.61 -42.32
C GLY A 89 -32.43 -12.20 -43.49
#